data_AF-A0A432RCZ2-F1
#
_entry.id   AF-A0A432RCZ2-F1
#
_cell.length_a   1.000
_cell.length_b   1.000
_cell.length_c   1.000
_cell.angle_alpha   90.00
_cell.angle_beta   90.00
_cell.angle_gamma   90.00
#
_symmetry.space_group_name_H-M   'P 1'
#
loop_
_entity.id
_entity.type
_entity.pdbx_description
1 polymer ?
#
loop_
_entity_poly.entity_id
_entity_poly.type
_entity_poly.pdbx_seq_one_letter_code
_entity_poly.pdbx_strand_id
1 'polypeptide(L)'
;MVNKASFVKELGLGIIATIRSAKEGGTHISDYERERIFKAVAPYSDILDIELSSETMIEKVIKISKENNCLTLISYHDFEKTPSEEEIQKIIDKAVSKEADIVKYAFKAKTFDDVSRILCITNKNRDKKLVAIAMGELGRITRMAGFAFGSLITYTYIGVAFAPGQIEVDKLKEDMIFYGLLEEERE
;
A
#
# COMPACT_ATOMS: atom_id res chain seq x y z
N MET A 1 -4.52 -9.53 -18.11
CA MET A 1 -4.76 -9.01 -16.74
C MET A 1 -6.14 -9.43 -16.25
N VAL A 2 -7.21 -9.15 -16.99
CA VAL A 2 -8.59 -9.54 -16.64
C VAL A 2 -8.75 -11.02 -16.29
N ASN A 3 -8.26 -11.95 -17.13
CA ASN A 3 -8.37 -13.39 -16.84
C ASN A 3 -7.69 -13.81 -15.51
N LYS A 4 -6.57 -13.16 -15.16
CA LYS A 4 -5.90 -13.42 -13.88
C LYS A 4 -6.70 -12.85 -12.70
N ALA A 5 -7.25 -11.65 -12.86
CA ALA A 5 -8.07 -11.02 -11.82
C ALA A 5 -9.37 -11.79 -11.57
N SER A 6 -10.05 -12.25 -12.63
CA SER A 6 -11.23 -13.13 -12.52
C SER A 6 -10.89 -14.41 -11.76
N PHE A 7 -9.79 -15.08 -12.14
CA PHE A 7 -9.37 -16.31 -11.47
C PHE A 7 -9.07 -16.11 -9.98
N VAL A 8 -8.35 -15.05 -9.61
CA VAL A 8 -8.05 -14.76 -8.18
C VAL A 8 -9.33 -14.47 -7.40
N LYS A 9 -10.29 -13.78 -8.02
CA LYS A 9 -11.60 -13.51 -7.41
C LYS A 9 -12.44 -14.77 -7.23
N GLU A 10 -12.37 -15.71 -8.17
CA GLU A 10 -12.99 -17.04 -8.05
C GLU A 10 -12.42 -17.87 -6.90
N LEU A 11 -11.15 -17.64 -6.53
CA LEU A 11 -10.52 -18.24 -5.34
C LEU A 11 -10.95 -17.56 -4.01
N GLY A 12 -11.79 -16.52 -4.06
CA GLY A 12 -12.25 -15.79 -2.88
C GLY A 12 -11.19 -14.85 -2.27
N LEU A 13 -10.10 -14.56 -2.98
CA LEU A 13 -9.06 -13.67 -2.51
C LEU A 13 -9.33 -12.22 -2.89
N GLY A 14 -9.02 -11.29 -1.99
CA GLY A 14 -9.10 -9.85 -2.25
C GLY A 14 -8.04 -9.37 -3.24
N ILE A 15 -8.40 -8.39 -4.07
CA ILE A 15 -7.56 -7.88 -5.16
C ILE A 15 -7.31 -6.38 -5.01
N ILE A 16 -6.02 -6.03 -4.92
CA ILE A 16 -5.52 -4.66 -5.07
C ILE A 16 -4.95 -4.50 -6.48
N ALA A 17 -5.57 -3.66 -7.31
CA ALA A 17 -5.05 -3.33 -8.63
C ALA A 17 -4.16 -2.08 -8.57
N THR A 18 -2.88 -2.27 -8.81
CA THR A 18 -1.88 -1.20 -8.87
C THR A 18 -1.30 -1.08 -10.28
N ILE A 19 -1.48 0.07 -10.93
CA ILE A 19 -0.79 0.40 -12.18
C ILE A 19 0.19 1.53 -11.88
N ARG A 20 1.36 1.11 -11.39
CA ARG A 20 2.37 2.01 -10.83
C ARG A 20 2.95 2.95 -11.89
N SER A 21 3.01 4.24 -11.60
CA SER A 21 3.66 5.24 -12.46
C SER A 21 5.19 5.07 -12.46
N ALA A 22 5.85 5.43 -13.56
CA ALA A 22 7.32 5.39 -13.65
C ALA A 22 8.03 6.28 -12.60
N LYS A 23 7.39 7.38 -12.18
CA LYS A 23 7.93 8.28 -11.15
C LYS A 23 8.04 7.62 -9.77
N GLU A 24 7.21 6.61 -9.52
CA GLU A 24 7.16 5.89 -8.24
C GLU A 24 7.53 4.39 -8.38
N GLY A 25 8.45 4.09 -9.31
CA GLY A 25 9.07 2.76 -9.46
C GLY A 25 8.34 1.79 -10.39
N GLY A 26 7.35 2.27 -11.14
CA GLY A 26 6.60 1.49 -12.12
C GLY A 26 7.18 1.55 -13.54
N THR A 27 6.39 1.07 -14.50
CA THR A 27 6.77 1.08 -15.92
C THR A 27 6.30 2.37 -16.59
N HIS A 28 6.99 2.79 -17.66
CA HIS A 28 6.56 3.92 -18.47
C HIS A 28 5.30 3.57 -19.27
N ILE A 29 4.17 4.18 -18.92
CA ILE A 29 2.86 3.99 -19.55
C ILE A 29 2.13 5.34 -19.53
N SER A 30 1.40 5.66 -20.61
CA SER A 30 0.64 6.91 -20.69
C SER A 30 -0.56 6.90 -19.76
N ASP A 31 -0.98 8.07 -19.29
CA ASP A 31 -2.18 8.21 -18.46
C ASP A 31 -3.44 7.66 -19.16
N TYR A 32 -3.53 7.80 -20.47
CA TYR A 32 -4.61 7.20 -21.27
C TYR A 32 -4.65 5.67 -21.14
N GLU A 33 -3.50 5.00 -21.32
CA GLU A 33 -3.44 3.54 -21.20
C GLU A 33 -3.62 3.10 -19.74
N ARG A 34 -3.10 3.84 -18.75
CA ARG A 34 -3.36 3.57 -17.33
C ARG A 34 -4.86 3.61 -17.04
N GLU A 35 -5.56 4.63 -17.51
CA GLU A 35 -7.01 4.79 -17.32
C GLU A 35 -7.77 3.62 -17.94
N ARG A 36 -7.39 3.22 -19.16
CA ARG A 36 -7.96 2.07 -19.86
C ARG A 36 -7.76 0.76 -19.09
N ILE A 37 -6.57 0.55 -18.51
CA ILE A 37 -6.29 -0.65 -17.70
C ILE A 37 -7.10 -0.62 -16.41
N PHE A 38 -7.16 0.51 -15.68
CA PHE A 38 -7.98 0.65 -14.48
C PHE A 38 -9.44 0.30 -14.76
N LYS A 39 -10.05 0.83 -15.84
CA LYS A 39 -11.42 0.49 -16.24
C LYS A 39 -11.61 -1.00 -16.50
N ALA A 40 -10.62 -1.66 -17.11
CA ALA A 40 -10.73 -3.09 -17.44
C ALA A 40 -10.62 -4.00 -16.20
N VAL A 41 -9.84 -3.61 -15.19
CA VAL A 41 -9.60 -4.45 -14.00
C VAL A 41 -10.52 -4.13 -12.82
N ALA A 42 -11.10 -2.92 -12.78
CA ALA A 42 -11.95 -2.48 -11.66
C ALA A 42 -13.13 -3.42 -11.34
N PRO A 43 -13.88 -4.02 -12.30
CA PRO A 43 -14.96 -4.96 -11.98
C PRO A 43 -14.51 -6.19 -11.16
N TYR A 44 -13.23 -6.51 -11.24
CA TYR A 44 -12.61 -7.66 -10.57
C TYR A 44 -11.80 -7.25 -9.34
N SER A 45 -11.65 -5.96 -9.05
CA SER A 45 -10.79 -5.48 -7.97
C SER A 45 -11.61 -5.06 -6.76
N ASP A 46 -11.05 -5.17 -5.56
CA ASP A 46 -11.64 -4.65 -4.32
C ASP A 46 -11.04 -3.29 -3.98
N ILE A 47 -9.77 -3.07 -4.34
CA ILE A 47 -9.04 -1.83 -4.11
C ILE A 47 -8.30 -1.40 -5.39
N LEU A 48 -8.38 -0.11 -5.73
CA LEU A 48 -7.55 0.50 -6.77
C LEU A 48 -6.46 1.37 -6.11
N ASP A 49 -5.18 1.12 -6.42
CA ASP A 49 -4.04 1.91 -5.94
C ASP A 49 -3.64 2.95 -7.00
N ILE A 50 -3.72 4.23 -6.65
CA ILE A 50 -3.24 5.37 -7.45
C ILE A 50 -2.32 6.25 -6.63
N GLU A 51 -1.24 6.75 -7.24
CA GLU A 51 -0.28 7.57 -6.51
C GLU A 51 -0.78 9.00 -6.33
N LEU A 52 -0.48 9.60 -5.18
CA LEU A 52 -0.76 10.99 -4.84
C LEU A 52 -0.06 11.97 -5.80
N SER A 53 1.02 11.55 -6.45
CA SER A 53 1.74 12.31 -7.48
C SER A 53 1.07 12.28 -8.86
N SER A 54 0.10 11.38 -9.09
CA SER A 54 -0.63 11.23 -10.35
C SER A 54 -1.82 12.19 -10.43
N GLU A 55 -1.58 13.50 -10.29
CA GLU A 55 -2.61 14.53 -10.11
C GLU A 55 -3.69 14.55 -11.22
N THR A 56 -3.32 14.25 -12.46
CA THR A 56 -4.23 14.16 -13.63
C THR A 56 -5.12 12.91 -13.64
N MET A 57 -4.80 11.92 -12.81
CA MET A 57 -5.42 10.58 -12.83
C MET A 57 -6.22 10.26 -11.57
N ILE A 58 -5.89 10.85 -10.42
CA ILE A 58 -6.53 10.54 -9.13
C ILE A 58 -8.06 10.63 -9.23
N GLU A 59 -8.60 11.74 -9.73
CA GLU A 59 -10.06 11.93 -9.85
C GLU A 59 -10.72 10.91 -10.79
N LYS A 60 -10.01 10.51 -11.86
CA LYS A 60 -10.49 9.50 -12.79
C LYS A 60 -10.53 8.12 -12.13
N VAL A 61 -9.50 7.75 -11.38
CA VAL A 61 -9.43 6.46 -10.69
C VAL A 61 -10.47 6.38 -9.57
N ILE A 62 -10.67 7.46 -8.81
CA ILE A 62 -11.74 7.54 -7.81
C ILE A 62 -13.11 7.35 -8.46
N LYS A 63 -13.37 7.99 -9.60
CA LYS A 63 -14.61 7.80 -10.34
C LYS A 63 -14.80 6.35 -10.78
N ILE A 64 -13.77 5.73 -11.36
CA ILE A 64 -13.79 4.32 -11.76
C ILE A 64 -14.06 3.41 -10.55
N SER A 65 -13.42 3.70 -9.41
CA SER A 65 -13.59 2.96 -8.14
C SER A 65 -15.05 3.00 -7.69
N LYS A 66 -15.65 4.20 -7.64
CA LYS A 66 -17.06 4.40 -7.25
C LYS A 66 -18.04 3.69 -8.19
N GLU A 67 -17.80 3.77 -9.51
CA GLU A 67 -18.62 3.09 -10.52
C GLU A 67 -18.59 1.56 -10.41
N ASN A 68 -17.54 0.98 -9.81
CA ASN A 68 -17.33 -0.46 -9.69
C ASN A 68 -17.41 -0.98 -8.24
N ASN A 69 -17.80 -0.13 -7.28
CA ASN A 69 -17.83 -0.46 -5.84
C ASN A 69 -16.48 -0.94 -5.27
N CYS A 70 -15.37 -0.38 -5.76
CA CYS A 70 -14.04 -0.61 -5.19
C CYS A 70 -13.69 0.50 -4.19
N LEU A 71 -12.76 0.22 -3.28
CA LEU A 71 -12.10 1.24 -2.47
C LEU A 71 -10.94 1.88 -3.23
N THR A 72 -10.67 3.16 -2.98
CA THR A 72 -9.47 3.84 -3.48
C THR A 72 -8.39 3.87 -2.40
N LEU A 73 -7.23 3.32 -2.74
CA LEU A 73 -6.00 3.49 -1.97
C LEU A 73 -5.14 4.55 -2.65
N ILE A 74 -4.90 5.68 -1.98
CA ILE A 74 -4.01 6.73 -2.48
C ILE A 74 -2.63 6.53 -1.85
N SER A 75 -1.62 6.28 -2.69
CA SER A 75 -0.28 5.93 -2.25
C SER A 75 0.76 7.00 -2.53
N TYR A 76 1.84 7.04 -1.74
CA TYR A 76 2.99 7.89 -2.02
C TYR A 76 4.30 7.19 -1.64
N HIS A 77 5.30 7.28 -2.51
CA HIS A 77 6.57 6.59 -2.33
C HIS A 77 7.75 7.57 -2.41
N ASP A 78 8.64 7.51 -1.42
CA ASP A 78 9.95 8.16 -1.47
C ASP A 78 11.03 7.08 -1.34
N PHE A 79 11.72 6.80 -2.45
CA PHE A 79 12.77 5.77 -2.51
C PHE A 79 14.12 6.26 -1.98
N GLU A 80 14.25 7.56 -1.70
CA GLU A 80 15.50 8.20 -1.32
C GLU A 80 15.57 8.54 0.17
N LYS A 81 14.45 8.83 0.83
CA LYS A 81 14.44 9.24 2.24
C LYS A 81 13.13 8.93 2.97
N THR A 82 13.18 9.09 4.29
CA THR A 82 12.00 9.26 5.14
C THR A 82 11.81 10.75 5.45
N PRO A 83 10.71 11.39 4.98
CA PRO A 83 10.44 12.80 5.26
C PRO A 83 10.30 13.10 6.76
N SER A 84 10.30 14.39 7.11
CA SER A 84 9.98 14.86 8.47
C SER A 84 8.53 14.51 8.86
N GLU A 85 8.22 14.53 10.15
CA GLU A 85 6.85 14.24 10.62
C GLU A 85 5.82 15.20 10.00
N GLU A 86 6.17 16.49 9.89
CA GLU A 86 5.30 17.51 9.27
C GLU A 86 5.03 17.22 7.79
N GLU A 87 6.05 16.80 7.03
CA GLU A 87 5.89 16.43 5.63
C GLU A 87 5.03 15.17 5.46
N ILE A 88 5.21 14.17 6.34
CA ILE A 88 4.36 12.96 6.32
C ILE A 88 2.91 13.32 6.67
N GLN A 89 2.67 14.21 7.63
CA GLN A 89 1.31 14.67 7.95
C GLN A 89 0.68 15.38 6.75
N LYS A 90 1.42 16.24 6.04
CA LYS A 90 0.94 16.88 4.80
C LYS A 90 0.58 15.86 3.71
N ILE A 91 1.34 14.77 3.59
CA ILE A 91 1.03 13.67 2.66
C ILE A 91 -0.30 13.00 3.04
N ILE A 92 -0.49 12.69 4.33
CA ILE A 92 -1.73 12.10 4.86
C ILE A 92 -2.91 13.03 4.58
N ASP A 93 -2.80 14.30 4.97
CA ASP A 93 -3.88 15.28 4.83
C ASP A 93 -4.23 15.51 3.34
N LYS A 94 -3.23 15.58 2.46
CA LYS A 94 -3.45 15.71 1.01
C LYS A 94 -4.20 14.50 0.47
N ALA A 95 -3.82 13.27 0.85
CA ALA A 95 -4.52 12.06 0.42
C ALA A 95 -5.98 12.01 0.94
N VAL A 96 -6.20 12.36 2.21
CA VAL A 96 -7.55 12.45 2.80
C VAL A 96 -8.40 13.49 2.09
N SER A 97 -7.84 14.67 1.78
CA SER A 97 -8.56 15.73 1.05
C SER A 97 -8.95 15.33 -0.37
N LYS A 98 -8.32 14.29 -0.92
CA LYS A 98 -8.64 13.68 -2.21
C LYS A 98 -9.61 12.51 -2.08
N GLU A 99 -10.28 12.34 -0.94
CA GLU A 99 -11.26 11.29 -0.68
C GLU A 99 -10.67 9.86 -0.74
N ALA A 100 -9.42 9.68 -0.32
CA ALA A 100 -8.85 8.34 -0.17
C ALA A 100 -9.64 7.50 0.85
N ASP A 101 -10.03 6.28 0.47
CA ASP A 101 -10.59 5.30 1.42
C ASP A 101 -9.48 4.72 2.31
N ILE A 102 -8.27 4.57 1.76
CA ILE A 102 -7.06 4.10 2.44
C ILE A 102 -5.90 4.99 2.00
N VAL A 103 -5.10 5.46 2.95
CA VAL A 103 -3.87 6.22 2.65
C VAL A 103 -2.67 5.31 2.81
N LYS A 104 -1.81 5.26 1.81
CA LYS A 104 -0.56 4.48 1.86
C LYS A 104 0.65 5.39 1.71
N TYR A 105 1.68 5.16 2.51
CA TYR A 105 2.98 5.74 2.27
C TYR A 105 4.10 4.73 2.48
N ALA A 106 5.14 4.84 1.66
CA ALA A 106 6.33 4.02 1.77
C ALA A 106 7.58 4.87 1.59
N PHE A 107 8.50 4.80 2.56
CA PHE A 107 9.67 5.66 2.60
C PHE A 107 10.95 4.86 2.82
N LYS A 108 12.07 5.26 2.22
CA LYS A 108 13.37 4.62 2.43
C LYS A 108 13.96 5.00 3.79
N ALA A 109 14.03 4.03 4.70
CA ALA A 109 14.69 4.21 5.99
C ALA A 109 16.22 4.17 5.84
N LYS A 110 16.90 5.16 6.42
CA LYS A 110 18.36 5.24 6.56
C LYS A 110 18.81 5.04 8.01
N THR A 111 17.92 5.23 8.97
CA THR A 111 18.15 5.02 10.40
C THR A 111 16.96 4.35 11.09
N PHE A 112 17.12 3.87 12.32
CA PHE A 112 15.98 3.42 13.13
C PHE A 112 15.11 4.59 13.62
N ASP A 113 15.63 5.81 13.65
CA ASP A 113 14.81 7.01 13.93
C ASP A 113 13.79 7.26 12.81
N ASP A 114 14.15 6.95 11.56
CA ASP A 114 13.21 6.98 10.43
C ASP A 114 12.08 5.97 10.62
N VAL A 115 12.43 4.75 11.05
CA VAL A 115 11.48 3.67 11.34
C VAL A 115 10.53 4.06 12.46
N SER A 116 11.09 4.58 13.56
CA SER A 116 10.32 5.07 14.71
C SER A 116 9.37 6.19 14.30
N ARG A 117 9.84 7.16 13.50
CA ARG A 117 9.02 8.27 13.01
C ARG A 117 7.82 7.78 12.19
N ILE A 118 8.03 6.84 11.29
CA ILE A 118 6.97 6.20 10.49
C ILE A 118 5.93 5.51 11.39
N LEU A 119 6.36 4.71 12.35
CA LEU A 119 5.46 4.01 13.26
C LEU A 119 4.69 4.97 14.17
N CYS A 120 5.37 5.98 14.74
CA CYS A 120 4.78 6.97 15.62
C CYS A 120 3.71 7.81 14.92
N ILE A 121 3.97 8.32 13.70
CA ILE A 121 2.97 9.08 12.95
C ILE A 121 1.80 8.22 12.49
N THR A 122 2.04 6.95 12.15
CA THR A 122 0.96 5.97 11.89
C THR A 122 0.05 5.86 13.11
N ASN A 123 0.62 5.69 14.30
CA ASN A 123 -0.12 5.56 15.55
C ASN A 123 -0.89 6.83 15.94
N LYS A 124 -0.37 8.02 15.62
CA LYS A 124 -1.08 9.30 15.83
C LYS A 124 -2.31 9.46 14.93
N ASN A 125 -2.34 8.78 13.77
CA ASN A 125 -3.37 8.93 12.72
C ASN A 125 -4.16 7.63 12.49
N ARG A 126 -4.40 6.84 13.54
CA ARG A 126 -5.12 5.54 13.45
C ARG A 126 -6.51 5.65 12.84
N ASP A 127 -7.17 6.80 12.99
CA ASP A 127 -8.50 7.08 12.44
C ASP A 127 -8.50 7.29 10.91
N LYS A 128 -7.31 7.44 10.28
CA LYS A 128 -7.16 7.77 8.85
C LYS A 128 -6.97 6.57 7.93
N LYS A 129 -7.14 5.33 8.42
CA LYS A 129 -7.01 4.09 7.63
C LYS A 129 -5.69 4.03 6.85
N LEU A 130 -4.59 3.87 7.57
CA LEU A 130 -3.25 3.99 7.01
C LEU A 130 -2.63 2.65 6.61
N VAL A 131 -1.75 2.69 5.62
CA VAL A 131 -0.79 1.62 5.28
C VAL A 131 0.61 2.23 5.26
N ALA A 132 1.45 1.86 6.22
CA ALA A 132 2.75 2.50 6.44
C ALA A 132 3.91 1.51 6.29
N ILE A 133 4.86 1.83 5.41
CA ILE A 133 6.03 0.97 5.13
C ILE A 133 7.33 1.79 5.21
N ALA A 134 8.26 1.33 6.03
CA ALA A 134 9.67 1.68 5.89
C ALA A 134 10.34 0.66 4.93
N MET A 135 10.90 1.16 3.84
CA MET A 135 11.61 0.36 2.84
C MET A 135 13.09 0.18 3.22
N GLY A 136 13.68 -0.93 2.75
CA GLY A 136 15.05 -1.30 3.07
C GLY A 136 15.16 -2.17 4.31
N GLU A 137 16.38 -2.67 4.57
CA GLU A 137 16.65 -3.65 5.62
C GLU A 137 16.26 -3.14 7.02
N LEU A 138 16.59 -1.88 7.34
CA LEU A 138 16.22 -1.25 8.61
C LEU A 138 14.70 -1.17 8.80
N GLY A 139 13.96 -0.96 7.70
CA GLY A 139 12.52 -0.80 7.71
C GLY A 139 11.73 -2.11 7.81
N ARG A 140 12.39 -3.27 7.71
CA ARG A 140 11.74 -4.58 7.71
C ARG A 140 10.77 -4.78 8.87
N ILE A 141 11.09 -4.22 10.05
CA ILE A 141 10.24 -4.30 11.24
C ILE A 141 8.85 -3.67 11.04
N THR A 142 8.70 -2.63 10.20
CA THR A 142 7.39 -2.00 9.99
C THR A 142 6.41 -2.91 9.24
N ARG A 143 6.92 -3.92 8.52
CA ARG A 143 6.07 -4.90 7.82
C ARG A 143 5.33 -5.84 8.77
N MET A 144 5.80 -5.94 10.01
CA MET A 144 5.19 -6.75 11.06
C MET A 144 4.61 -5.84 12.15
N ALA A 145 5.45 -4.99 12.74
CA ALA A 145 5.03 -4.12 13.83
C ALA A 145 4.02 -3.05 13.39
N GLY A 146 3.93 -2.73 12.09
CA GLY A 146 3.00 -1.71 11.58
C GLY A 146 1.56 -1.92 12.04
N PHE A 147 1.09 -3.17 12.13
CA PHE A 147 -0.25 -3.50 12.63
C PHE A 147 -0.47 -3.00 14.06
N ALA A 148 0.51 -3.20 14.94
CA ALA A 148 0.47 -2.72 16.32
C ALA A 148 0.36 -1.19 16.40
N PHE A 149 0.83 -0.46 15.36
CA PHE A 149 0.77 1.00 15.27
C PHE A 149 -0.40 1.52 14.41
N GLY A 150 -1.27 0.64 13.90
CA GLY A 150 -2.47 1.03 13.15
C GLY A 150 -2.36 0.97 11.63
N SER A 151 -1.30 0.38 11.08
CA SER A 151 -1.24 0.04 9.65
C SER A 151 -2.22 -1.10 9.35
N LEU A 152 -3.03 -0.97 8.31
CA LEU A 152 -4.09 -1.90 7.96
C LEU A 152 -3.61 -3.13 7.18
N ILE A 153 -2.58 -2.95 6.35
CA ILE A 153 -2.08 -3.96 5.41
C ILE A 153 -0.55 -3.95 5.47
N THR A 154 0.06 -5.10 5.18
CA THR A 154 1.50 -5.22 4.92
C THR A 154 1.76 -5.91 3.60
N TYR A 155 2.99 -5.80 3.09
CA TYR A 155 3.41 -6.39 1.82
C TYR A 155 4.53 -7.39 2.06
N THR A 156 4.28 -8.62 1.62
CA THR A 156 5.17 -9.79 1.65
C THR A 156 5.33 -10.37 0.23
N TYR A 157 6.00 -11.50 0.08
CA TYR A 157 6.18 -12.19 -1.20
C TYR A 157 6.06 -13.70 -1.02
N ILE A 158 5.73 -14.38 -2.12
CA ILE A 158 5.80 -15.84 -2.26
C ILE A 158 6.94 -16.14 -3.22
N GLY A 159 7.87 -17.02 -2.84
CA GLY A 159 8.97 -17.44 -3.69
C GLY A 159 10.14 -16.45 -3.73
N VAL A 160 10.16 -15.53 -4.70
CA VAL A 160 11.31 -14.62 -4.91
C VAL A 160 10.99 -13.22 -4.40
N ALA A 161 11.89 -12.66 -3.60
CA ALA A 161 11.76 -11.30 -3.07
C ALA A 161 11.79 -10.25 -4.20
N PHE A 162 10.88 -9.28 -4.13
CA PHE A 162 10.76 -8.20 -5.11
C PHE A 162 11.50 -6.92 -4.68
N ALA A 163 11.67 -6.70 -3.37
CA ALA A 163 12.33 -5.51 -2.83
C ALA A 163 13.15 -5.80 -1.56
N PRO A 164 14.24 -5.05 -1.30
CA PRO A 164 15.03 -5.19 -0.08
C PRO A 164 14.19 -5.01 1.20
N GLY A 165 14.41 -5.91 2.17
CA GLY A 165 13.71 -5.90 3.46
C GLY A 165 12.28 -6.43 3.40
N GLN A 166 11.86 -7.13 2.34
CA GLN A 166 10.64 -7.94 2.39
C GLN A 166 10.88 -9.24 3.19
N ILE A 167 9.88 -9.64 3.98
CA ILE A 167 9.83 -10.93 4.68
C ILE A 167 8.97 -11.85 3.84
N GLU A 168 9.39 -13.10 3.65
CA GLU A 168 8.63 -14.15 2.95
C GLU A 168 7.33 -14.46 3.72
N VAL A 169 6.26 -14.87 3.04
CA VAL A 169 4.92 -14.95 3.64
C VAL A 169 4.84 -15.91 4.84
N ASP A 170 5.47 -17.08 4.75
CA ASP A 170 5.41 -18.09 5.81
C ASP A 170 6.19 -17.59 7.03
N LYS A 171 7.34 -16.96 6.79
CA LYS A 171 8.12 -16.35 7.86
C LYS A 171 7.39 -15.17 8.53
N LEU A 172 6.73 -14.33 7.74
CA LEU A 172 5.98 -13.19 8.29
C LEU A 172 4.79 -13.68 9.13
N LYS A 173 4.10 -14.73 8.69
CA LYS A 173 3.02 -15.35 9.46
C LYS A 173 3.52 -15.89 10.79
N GLU A 174 4.62 -16.64 10.79
CA GLU A 174 5.25 -17.16 12.01
C GLU A 174 5.58 -16.03 13.00
N ASP A 175 6.24 -14.97 12.51
CA ASP A 175 6.60 -13.82 13.34
C ASP A 175 5.34 -13.11 13.89
N MET A 176 4.31 -12.92 13.07
CA MET A 176 3.07 -12.30 13.50
C MET A 176 2.31 -13.12 14.54
N ILE A 177 2.30 -14.46 14.42
CA ILE A 177 1.74 -15.36 15.44
C ILE A 177 2.54 -15.25 16.73
N PHE A 178 3.87 -15.32 16.65
CA PHE A 178 4.75 -15.22 17.82
C PHE A 178 4.51 -13.92 18.63
N TYR A 179 4.27 -12.80 17.94
CA TYR A 179 3.98 -11.52 18.59
C TYR A 179 2.48 -11.28 18.89
N GLY A 180 1.60 -12.25 18.65
CA GLY A 180 0.16 -12.13 18.90
C GLY A 180 -0.56 -11.11 18.01
N LEU A 181 -0.01 -10.84 16.83
CA LEU A 181 -0.58 -9.96 15.81
C LEU A 181 -1.46 -10.70 14.80
N LEU A 182 -1.37 -12.03 14.78
CA LEU A 182 -2.20 -12.93 13.99
C LEU A 182 -2.60 -14.12 14.87
N GLU A 183 -3.86 -14.55 14.78
CA GLU A 183 -4.32 -15.76 15.44
C GLU A 183 -3.85 -16.99 14.66
N GLU A 184 -3.52 -18.08 15.36
CA GLU A 184 -3.36 -19.38 14.72
C GLU A 184 -4.72 -19.83 14.18
N GLU A 185 -4.78 -20.21 12.91
CA GLU A 185 -5.93 -20.94 12.38
C GLU A 185 -6.05 -22.25 13.16
N ARG A 186 -7.06 -22.34 14.02
CA ARG A 186 -7.41 -23.60 14.68
C ARG A 186 -8.08 -24.50 13.66
N GLU A 187 -7.47 -25.65 13.37
CA GLU A 187 -8.07 -26.75 12.60
C GLU A 187 -9.41 -27.22 13.21
#